data_AF-A0A7C4SIA2-F1
#
_entry.id   AF-A0A7C4SIA2-F1
#
_cell.length_a   1.000
_cell.length_b   1.000
_cell.length_c   1.000
_cell.angle_alpha   90.00
_cell.angle_beta   90.00
_cell.angle_gamma   90.00
#
_symmetry.space_group_name_H-M   'P 1'
#
loop_
_entity.id
_entity.type
_entity.pdbx_description
1 polymer ?
#
loop_
_entity_poly.entity_id
_entity_poly.type
_entity_poly.pdbx_seq_one_letter_code
_entity_poly.pdbx_strand_id
1 'polypeptide(L)'
;PMAGLNLEEVEDMARFILEINENPRWGVTCVLVEHDMGVVMDLSHRVAVLNFGSKIAEGPPEEIQRDPVVIQAYLGEEEAAYATRR
;
A
#
# COMPACT_ATOMS: atom_id res chain seq x y z
N PRO A 1 -8.95 -0.51 -3.02
CA PRO A 1 -10.22 0.03 -2.48
C PRO A 1 -10.48 1.52 -2.76
N MET A 2 -9.43 2.32 -2.99
CA MET A 2 -9.46 3.78 -2.98
C MET A 2 -9.45 4.39 -4.39
N ALA A 3 -9.56 3.55 -5.44
CA ALA A 3 -9.63 4.00 -6.81
C ALA A 3 -10.81 4.97 -7.03
N GLY A 4 -10.51 6.17 -7.53
CA GLY A 4 -11.51 7.22 -7.83
C GLY A 4 -11.82 8.18 -6.69
N LEU A 5 -11.19 8.01 -5.52
CA LEU A 5 -11.27 8.97 -4.41
C LEU A 5 -10.31 10.14 -4.62
N ASN A 6 -10.66 11.29 -4.09
CA ASN A 6 -9.73 12.40 -3.95
C ASN A 6 -8.79 12.20 -2.74
N LEU A 7 -7.77 13.05 -2.60
CA LEU A 7 -6.76 12.90 -1.55
C LEU A 7 -7.34 12.91 -0.12
N GLU A 8 -8.28 13.80 0.17
CA GLU A 8 -8.93 13.90 1.49
C GLU A 8 -9.72 12.63 1.79
N GLU A 9 -10.45 12.11 0.81
CA GLU A 9 -11.21 10.86 0.94
C GLU A 9 -10.31 9.64 1.13
N VAL A 10 -9.14 9.61 0.49
CA VAL A 10 -8.11 8.58 0.68
C VAL A 10 -7.58 8.60 2.11
N GLU A 11 -7.23 9.77 2.62
CA GLU A 11 -6.71 9.95 3.98
C GLU A 11 -7.74 9.55 5.05
N ASP A 12 -9.01 9.91 4.87
CA ASP A 12 -10.08 9.50 5.78
C ASP A 12 -10.30 7.99 5.74
N MET A 13 -10.31 7.38 4.56
CA MET A 13 -10.44 5.93 4.40
C MET A 13 -9.26 5.19 5.08
N ALA A 14 -8.03 5.67 4.87
CA ALA A 14 -6.83 5.15 5.50
C ALA A 14 -6.94 5.20 7.04
N ARG A 15 -7.38 6.33 7.59
CA ARG A 15 -7.59 6.49 9.03
C ARG A 15 -8.63 5.51 9.59
N PHE A 16 -9.75 5.30 8.90
CA PHE A 16 -10.76 4.33 9.34
C PHE A 16 -10.25 2.89 9.33
N ILE A 17 -9.45 2.52 8.31
CA ILE A 17 -8.84 1.18 8.24
C ILE A 17 -7.89 0.97 9.42
N LEU A 18 -7.03 1.95 9.70
CA LEU A 18 -6.12 1.90 10.85
C LEU A 18 -6.88 1.82 12.17
N GLU A 19 -7.93 2.63 12.36
CA GLU A 19 -8.73 2.59 13.58
C GLU A 19 -9.34 1.20 13.81
N ILE A 20 -9.92 0.58 12.78
CA ILE A 20 -10.54 -0.75 12.90
C ILE A 20 -9.49 -1.84 13.18
N ASN A 21 -8.29 -1.69 12.62
CA ASN A 21 -7.20 -2.65 12.81
C ASN A 21 -6.53 -2.51 14.18
N GLU A 22 -6.18 -1.29 14.58
CA GLU A 22 -5.33 -1.00 15.75
C GLU A 22 -6.12 -0.83 17.04
N ASN A 23 -7.39 -0.39 16.98
CA ASN A 23 -8.19 -0.17 18.18
C ASN A 23 -8.41 -1.51 18.91
N PRO A 24 -7.98 -1.65 20.19
CA PRO A 24 -8.07 -2.91 20.93
C PRO A 24 -9.49 -3.44 21.10
N ARG A 25 -10.50 -2.58 20.96
CA ARG A 25 -11.91 -2.98 20.99
C ARG A 25 -12.31 -3.79 19.75
N TRP A 26 -11.69 -3.52 18.60
CA TRP A 26 -12.00 -4.17 17.32
C TRP A 26 -10.93 -5.21 16.98
N GLY A 27 -9.65 -4.79 16.88
CA GLY A 27 -8.51 -5.65 16.59
C GLY A 27 -8.66 -6.47 15.32
N VAL A 28 -9.32 -5.93 14.29
CA VAL A 28 -9.71 -6.69 13.10
C VAL A 28 -8.54 -6.85 12.16
N THR A 29 -8.29 -8.07 11.68
CA THR A 29 -7.30 -8.30 10.62
C THR A 29 -7.83 -7.78 9.29
N CYS A 30 -7.09 -6.87 8.66
CA CYS A 30 -7.42 -6.29 7.36
C CYS A 30 -6.57 -6.90 6.25
N VAL A 31 -7.20 -7.23 5.11
CA VAL A 31 -6.51 -7.61 3.87
C VAL A 31 -6.94 -6.61 2.80
N LEU A 32 -5.97 -5.90 2.23
CA LEU A 32 -6.19 -4.84 1.27
C LEU A 32 -5.57 -5.23 -0.08
N VAL A 33 -6.26 -4.86 -1.17
CA VAL A 33 -5.73 -5.00 -2.53
C VAL A 33 -5.75 -3.61 -3.15
N GLU A 34 -4.57 -3.00 -3.26
CA GLU A 34 -4.40 -1.65 -3.79
C GLU A 34 -3.33 -1.60 -4.88
N HIS A 35 -3.44 -0.56 -5.70
CA HIS A 35 -2.43 -0.20 -6.70
C HIS A 35 -1.67 1.07 -6.30
N ASP A 36 -2.23 1.90 -5.41
CA ASP A 36 -1.54 3.08 -4.89
C ASP A 36 -0.47 2.64 -3.87
N MET A 37 0.79 2.77 -4.26
CA MET A 37 1.91 2.32 -3.45
C MET A 37 2.14 3.18 -2.20
N GLY A 38 1.74 4.45 -2.18
CA GLY A 38 1.82 5.26 -0.96
C GLY A 38 0.90 4.70 0.12
N VAL A 39 -0.35 4.44 -0.25
CA VAL A 39 -1.35 3.82 0.65
C VAL A 39 -0.91 2.43 1.10
N VAL A 40 -0.41 1.60 0.19
CA VAL A 40 0.05 0.24 0.52
C VAL A 40 1.16 0.29 1.56
N MET A 41 2.13 1.20 1.40
CA MET A 41 3.27 1.30 2.29
C MET A 41 2.88 1.86 3.66
N ASP A 42 1.98 2.83 3.70
CA ASP A 42 1.55 3.49 4.94
C ASP A 42 0.62 2.61 5.81
N LEU A 43 -0.22 1.76 5.18
CA LEU A 43 -1.24 0.99 5.90
C LEU A 43 -0.85 -0.45 6.23
N SER A 44 0.14 -1.02 5.54
CA SER A 44 0.39 -2.47 5.59
C SER A 44 1.47 -2.83 6.59
N HIS A 45 1.21 -3.83 7.43
CA HIS A 45 2.25 -4.50 8.22
C HIS A 45 3.13 -5.42 7.36
N ARG A 46 2.53 -6.03 6.33
CA ARG A 46 3.15 -6.93 5.37
C ARG A 46 2.50 -6.75 4.01
N VAL A 47 3.30 -6.78 2.97
CA VAL A 47 2.89 -6.61 1.57
C VAL A 47 3.27 -7.84 0.79
N ALA A 48 2.34 -8.34 -0.04
CA ALA A 48 2.61 -9.38 -1.02
C ALA A 48 2.39 -8.82 -2.42
N VAL A 49 3.39 -8.96 -3.28
CA VAL A 49 3.37 -8.41 -4.65
C VAL A 49 3.16 -9.55 -5.64
N LEU A 50 2.16 -9.39 -6.50
CA LEU A 50 1.82 -10.35 -7.54
C LEU A 50 2.08 -9.74 -8.90
N ASN A 51 2.87 -10.39 -9.77
CA ASN A 51 3.03 -10.01 -11.17
C ASN A 51 2.54 -11.16 -12.07
N PHE A 52 1.65 -10.88 -13.02
CA PHE A 52 1.02 -11.88 -13.90
C PHE A 52 0.52 -13.15 -13.16
N GLY A 53 -0.13 -12.96 -12.00
CA GLY A 53 -0.67 -14.05 -11.19
C GLY A 53 0.37 -14.85 -10.39
N SER A 54 1.65 -14.47 -10.45
CA SER A 54 2.73 -15.08 -9.68
C SER A 54 3.20 -14.15 -8.56
N LYS A 55 3.37 -14.67 -7.34
CA LYS A 55 3.93 -13.89 -6.24
C LYS A 55 5.43 -13.68 -6.46
N ILE A 56 5.83 -12.43 -6.58
CA ILE A 56 7.22 -12.04 -6.86
C ILE A 56 7.97 -11.59 -5.59
N ALA A 57 7.26 -11.06 -4.60
CA ALA A 57 7.85 -10.62 -3.33
C ALA A 57 6.83 -10.68 -2.18
N GLU A 58 7.30 -10.83 -0.95
CA GLU A 58 6.49 -10.74 0.27
C GLU A 58 7.35 -10.32 1.46
N GLY A 59 6.93 -9.30 2.21
CA GLY A 59 7.73 -8.77 3.32
C GLY A 59 7.13 -7.50 3.94
N PRO A 60 7.82 -6.89 4.91
CA PRO A 60 7.50 -5.54 5.39
C PRO A 60 7.55 -4.51 4.25
N PRO A 61 6.75 -3.43 4.31
CA PRO A 61 6.76 -2.34 3.32
C PRO A 61 8.16 -1.84 2.94
N GLU A 62 8.99 -1.60 3.96
CA GLU A 62 10.35 -1.07 3.79
C GLU A 62 11.29 -2.00 3.01
N GLU A 63 11.05 -3.31 3.05
CA GLU A 63 11.80 -4.29 2.26
C GLU A 63 11.25 -4.35 0.83
N ILE A 64 9.93 -4.36 0.67
CA ILE A 64 9.25 -4.43 -0.63
C ILE A 64 9.57 -3.20 -1.49
N GLN A 65 9.60 -1.99 -0.91
CA GLN A 65 9.92 -0.77 -1.66
C GLN A 65 11.38 -0.76 -2.19
N ARG A 66 12.27 -1.56 -1.60
CA ARG A 66 13.68 -1.67 -2.00
C ARG A 66 13.94 -2.89 -2.89
N ASP A 67 12.94 -3.75 -3.09
CA ASP A 67 13.09 -4.95 -3.89
C ASP A 67 13.21 -4.57 -5.38
N PRO A 68 14.34 -4.87 -6.04
CA PRO A 68 14.56 -4.48 -7.44
C PRO A 68 13.55 -5.13 -8.40
N VAL A 69 13.03 -6.33 -8.09
CA VAL A 69 12.03 -7.01 -8.90
C VAL A 69 10.69 -6.30 -8.80
N VAL A 70 10.34 -5.83 -7.60
CA VAL A 70 9.12 -5.02 -7.37
C VAL A 70 9.26 -3.67 -8.05
N ILE A 71 10.42 -3.01 -7.92
CA ILE A 71 10.67 -1.72 -8.57
C ILE A 71 10.51 -1.85 -10.08
N GLN A 72 11.14 -2.86 -10.69
CA GLN A 72 11.03 -3.09 -12.13
C GLN A 72 9.60 -3.39 -12.58
N ALA A 73 8.81 -4.10 -11.78
CA ALA A 73 7.45 -4.49 -12.13
C ALA A 73 6.39 -3.41 -11.86
N TYR A 74 6.61 -2.53 -10.88
CA TYR A 74 5.57 -1.62 -10.35
C TYR A 74 6.03 -0.17 -10.10
N LEU A 75 7.27 0.09 -9.67
CA LEU A 75 7.68 1.43 -9.20
C LEU A 75 8.51 2.24 -10.22
N GLY A 76 9.03 1.61 -11.27
CA GLY A 76 10.03 2.17 -12.20
C GLY A 76 9.65 3.47 -12.93
N GLU A 77 8.39 3.89 -12.88
CA GLU A 77 7.91 5.19 -13.41
C GLU A 77 7.15 6.06 -12.37
N GLU A 78 6.70 5.51 -11.24
CA GLU A 78 5.83 6.20 -10.27
C GLU A 78 6.56 7.05 -9.22
N GLU A 79 7.86 6.81 -8.98
CA GLU A 79 8.66 7.57 -8.00
C GLU A 79 8.71 9.07 -8.33
N ALA A 80 8.67 9.42 -9.63
CA ALA A 80 8.59 10.80 -10.11
C ALA A 80 7.23 11.48 -9.83
N ALA A 81 6.15 10.70 -9.76
CA ALA A 81 4.81 11.21 -9.45
C ALA A 81 4.66 11.56 -7.96
N TYR A 82 5.36 10.84 -7.08
CA TYR A 82 5.31 11.05 -5.62
C TYR A 82 6.27 12.13 -5.12
N ALA A 83 7.47 12.27 -5.71
CA ALA A 83 8.40 13.35 -5.38
C ALA A 83 7.81 14.77 -5.61
N THR A 84 6.74 14.86 -6.40
CA THR A 84 6.05 16.12 -6.75
C THR A 84 4.83 16.41 -5.86
N ARG A 85 4.40 15.49 -4.98
CA ARG A 85 3.28 15.69 -4.04
C ARG A 85 3.76 16.22 -2.68
N ARG A 86 4.46 17.35 -2.68
CA ARG A 86 4.76 18.15 -1.47
C ARG A 86 4.03 19.47 -1.50
#